data_AF-A0A0U2QJH5-F1
#
_entry.id   AF-A0A0U2QJH5-F1
#
_cell.length_a   1.000
_cell.length_b   1.000
_cell.length_c   1.000
_cell.angle_alpha   90.00
_cell.angle_beta   90.00
_cell.angle_gamma   90.00
#
_symmetry.space_group_name_H-M   'P 1'
#
loop_
_entity.id
_entity.type
_entity.pdbx_description
1 polymer ?
#
loop_
_entity_poly.entity_id
_entity_poly.type
_entity_poly.pdbx_seq_one_letter_code
_entity_poly.pdbx_strand_id
1 'polypeptide(L)'
;MYEKKRYKAALTLIVVILLNGCQALSPQVNAPVDDVGNEPLEKLKVKKSSSARVKQDFGEYYLWLKEQPVGVLEQEVQTRRDGKQQGDVADMLKLVLLYSLPNSPVRNPHQARTELLRLFNQQEVAIPGTFYALFDQLTDNIKRQRQLLETSESLDHILQEKQSLEQQLQQLKLIEQNILKREVENNGS
;
A
#
# COMPACT_ATOMS: atom_id res chain seq x y z
N MET A 1 -26.98 -55.48 -11.87
CA MET A 1 -26.72 -54.81 -10.56
C MET A 1 -25.20 -54.63 -10.31
N TYR A 2 -24.46 -53.95 -11.21
CA TYR A 2 -22.98 -53.91 -11.16
C TYR A 2 -22.34 -52.50 -11.27
N GLU A 3 -23.09 -51.41 -11.03
CA GLU A 3 -22.53 -50.05 -11.15
C GLU A 3 -22.32 -49.29 -9.83
N LYS A 4 -22.93 -49.72 -8.71
CA LYS A 4 -22.85 -48.96 -7.45
C LYS A 4 -21.54 -49.13 -6.66
N LYS A 5 -20.65 -50.06 -7.04
CA LYS A 5 -19.40 -50.32 -6.31
C LYS A 5 -18.20 -49.47 -6.78
N ARG A 6 -18.24 -48.88 -7.98
CA ARG A 6 -17.12 -48.09 -8.52
C ARG A 6 -17.07 -46.64 -8.00
N TYR A 7 -18.23 -46.04 -7.73
CA TYR A 7 -18.30 -44.67 -7.20
C TYR A 7 -17.79 -44.53 -5.76
N LYS A 8 -17.94 -45.57 -4.93
CA LYS A 8 -17.44 -45.52 -3.54
C LYS A 8 -15.92 -45.61 -3.44
N ALA A 9 -15.25 -46.25 -4.39
CA ALA A 9 -13.79 -46.34 -4.42
C ALA A 9 -13.13 -45.06 -4.96
N ALA A 10 -13.80 -44.35 -5.88
CA ALA A 10 -13.30 -43.08 -6.41
C ALA A 10 -13.49 -41.91 -5.42
N LEU A 11 -14.57 -41.92 -4.63
CA LEU A 11 -14.84 -40.87 -3.64
C LEU A 11 -13.88 -40.93 -2.44
N THR A 12 -13.44 -42.12 -2.03
CA THR A 12 -12.49 -42.27 -0.91
C THR A 12 -11.06 -41.93 -1.29
N LEU A 13 -10.68 -41.99 -2.58
CA LEU A 13 -9.34 -41.64 -3.02
C LEU A 13 -9.10 -40.11 -3.07
N ILE A 14 -10.14 -39.31 -3.31
CA ILE A 14 -10.03 -37.84 -3.44
C ILE A 14 -9.98 -37.14 -2.07
N VAL A 15 -10.57 -37.72 -1.03
CA VAL A 15 -10.57 -37.13 0.33
C VAL A 15 -9.21 -37.28 1.04
N VAL A 16 -8.41 -38.29 0.70
CA VAL A 16 -7.09 -38.53 1.33
C VAL A 16 -6.01 -37.57 0.83
N ILE A 17 -6.18 -36.97 -0.35
CA ILE A 17 -5.19 -36.06 -0.95
C ILE A 17 -5.30 -34.64 -0.38
N LEU A 18 -6.46 -34.25 0.16
CA LEU A 18 -6.69 -32.91 0.72
C LEU A 18 -6.26 -32.74 2.19
N LEU A 19 -5.88 -33.82 2.89
CA LEU A 19 -5.47 -33.79 4.30
C LEU A 19 -3.96 -33.96 4.52
N ASN A 20 -3.17 -34.23 3.48
CA ASN A 20 -1.71 -34.40 3.58
C ASN A 20 -0.89 -33.31 2.85
N GLY A 21 -1.50 -32.15 2.57
CA GLY A 21 -0.89 -31.08 1.78
C GLY A 21 -0.08 -30.03 2.56
N CYS A 22 0.39 -30.31 3.77
CA CYS A 22 1.08 -29.29 4.59
C CYS A 22 2.20 -29.83 5.49
N GLN A 23 3.05 -30.78 5.06
CA GLN A 23 4.33 -31.03 5.74
C GLN A 23 5.40 -31.52 4.77
N ALA A 24 5.98 -30.62 3.98
CA ALA A 24 7.21 -30.90 3.26
C ALA A 24 7.95 -29.60 2.95
N LEU A 25 8.69 -29.08 3.94
CA LEU A 25 9.94 -28.29 3.78
C LEU A 25 10.47 -27.92 5.17
N SER A 26 10.69 -28.94 6.01
CA SER A 26 11.62 -28.88 7.12
C SER A 26 12.91 -29.62 6.71
N PRO A 27 14.10 -29.04 6.89
CA PRO A 27 15.34 -29.76 6.62
C PRO A 27 15.54 -30.82 7.71
N GLN A 28 15.50 -32.10 7.34
CA GLN A 28 16.03 -33.17 8.19
C GLN A 28 17.55 -32.99 8.30
N VAL A 29 18.01 -32.48 9.43
CA VAL A 29 19.39 -32.65 9.89
C VAL A 29 19.39 -33.87 10.80
N ASN A 30 19.63 -35.05 10.22
CA ASN A 30 20.02 -36.23 11.00
C ASN A 30 21.54 -36.25 11.10
N ALA A 31 22.06 -35.58 12.13
CA ALA A 31 23.35 -35.90 12.71
C ALA A 31 23.12 -36.30 14.17
N PRO A 32 23.84 -37.29 14.72
CA PRO A 32 23.61 -37.78 16.08
C PRO A 32 23.99 -36.69 17.10
N VAL A 33 23.10 -36.41 18.05
CA VAL A 33 23.35 -35.46 19.14
C VAL A 33 23.61 -36.26 20.41
N ASP A 34 24.85 -36.22 20.89
CA ASP A 34 25.19 -36.55 22.27
C ASP A 34 24.85 -35.37 23.20
N ASP A 35 24.16 -35.73 24.27
CA ASP A 35 24.14 -35.19 25.65
C ASP A 35 23.89 -33.69 25.95
N VAL A 36 22.70 -33.48 26.52
CA VAL A 36 22.21 -32.55 27.55
C VAL A 36 23.16 -31.49 28.15
N GLY A 37 22.69 -30.22 28.21
CA GLY A 37 23.08 -29.28 29.27
C GLY A 37 22.93 -27.77 29.02
N ASN A 38 21.79 -27.19 29.44
CA ASN A 38 21.53 -25.85 30.02
C ASN A 38 22.00 -24.49 29.40
N GLU A 39 21.00 -23.57 29.36
CA GLU A 39 21.02 -22.08 29.31
C GLU A 39 21.17 -21.33 27.95
N PRO A 40 20.76 -20.04 27.85
CA PRO A 40 19.41 -19.49 27.95
C PRO A 40 18.97 -18.73 26.68
N LEU A 41 17.70 -18.31 26.61
CA LEU A 41 17.03 -17.56 25.52
C LEU A 41 17.94 -16.57 24.75
N GLU A 42 18.50 -16.99 23.61
CA GLU A 42 19.24 -16.10 22.72
C GLU A 42 18.35 -15.64 21.55
N LYS A 43 17.97 -14.36 21.63
CA LYS A 43 17.57 -13.42 20.58
C LYS A 43 17.36 -14.03 19.18
N LEU A 44 16.11 -13.99 18.70
CA LEU A 44 15.79 -14.15 17.27
C LEU A 44 16.58 -13.14 16.43
N LYS A 45 17.70 -13.58 15.86
CA LYS A 45 18.37 -12.90 14.76
C LYS A 45 17.49 -13.03 13.53
N VAL A 46 16.77 -11.95 13.19
CA VAL A 46 16.24 -11.76 11.84
C VAL A 46 17.43 -11.83 10.88
N LYS A 47 17.48 -12.92 10.11
CA LYS A 47 18.52 -13.18 9.13
C LYS A 47 18.45 -12.05 8.10
N LYS A 48 19.45 -11.15 8.11
CA LYS A 48 19.71 -10.19 7.03
C LYS A 48 19.85 -11.01 5.74
N SER A 49 18.75 -11.15 5.01
CA SER A 49 18.77 -11.50 3.60
C SER A 49 19.79 -10.57 2.94
N SER A 50 20.68 -11.15 2.15
CA SER A 50 21.80 -10.43 1.54
C SER A 50 21.31 -9.16 0.85
N SER A 51 21.80 -8.00 1.29
CA SER A 51 21.41 -6.66 0.81
C SER A 51 21.47 -6.49 -0.71
N ALA A 52 22.20 -7.35 -1.42
CA ALA A 52 22.28 -7.36 -2.88
C ALA A 52 21.04 -7.98 -3.56
N ARG A 53 20.41 -9.00 -2.95
CA ARG A 53 19.23 -9.69 -3.53
C ARG A 53 17.95 -8.86 -3.36
N VAL A 54 17.83 -8.15 -2.24
CA VAL A 54 16.76 -7.18 -1.94
C VAL A 54 16.69 -6.04 -2.98
N LYS A 55 17.81 -5.73 -3.64
CA LYS A 55 17.89 -4.69 -4.68
C LYS A 55 17.52 -5.16 -6.09
N GLN A 56 17.25 -6.45 -6.30
CA GLN A 56 16.82 -6.99 -7.60
C GLN A 56 15.30 -7.18 -7.69
N ASP A 57 14.63 -7.48 -6.57
CA ASP A 57 13.16 -7.52 -6.54
C ASP A 57 12.60 -6.11 -6.31
N PHE A 58 11.70 -5.67 -7.18
CA PHE A 58 11.12 -4.32 -7.12
C PHE A 58 10.11 -4.14 -5.99
N GLY A 59 9.44 -5.21 -5.54
CA GLY A 59 8.53 -5.18 -4.41
C GLY A 59 9.29 -5.03 -3.10
N GLU A 60 10.31 -5.87 -2.87
CA GLU A 60 11.19 -5.76 -1.70
C GLU A 60 11.91 -4.41 -1.67
N TYR A 61 12.42 -3.95 -2.83
CA TYR A 61 13.02 -2.63 -2.95
C TYR A 61 12.05 -1.50 -2.58
N TYR A 62 10.80 -1.56 -3.06
CA TYR A 62 9.79 -0.56 -2.72
C TYR A 62 9.46 -0.56 -1.22
N LEU A 63 9.36 -1.73 -0.59
CA LEU A 63 9.16 -1.83 0.86
C LEU A 63 10.34 -1.24 1.63
N TRP A 64 11.57 -1.56 1.21
CA TRP A 64 12.78 -0.98 1.80
C TRP A 64 12.77 0.56 1.70
N LEU A 65 12.42 1.11 0.53
CA LEU A 65 12.32 2.57 0.32
C LEU A 65 11.35 3.24 1.29
N LYS A 66 10.19 2.62 1.57
CA LYS A 66 9.18 3.20 2.48
C LYS A 66 9.71 3.41 3.90
N GLU A 67 10.67 2.59 4.32
CA GLU A 67 11.24 2.62 5.67
C GLU A 67 12.46 3.56 5.78
N GLN A 68 12.95 4.10 4.66
CA GLN A 68 14.15 4.91 4.68
C GLN A 68 13.89 6.36 5.12
N PRO A 69 14.84 6.97 5.85
CA PRO A 69 14.80 8.40 6.13
C PRO A 69 15.09 9.22 4.87
N VAL A 70 14.63 10.47 4.86
CA VAL A 70 14.72 11.38 3.69
C VAL A 70 16.15 11.49 3.14
N GLY A 71 17.16 11.65 3.99
CA GLY A 71 18.56 11.76 3.53
C GLY A 71 19.08 10.52 2.81
N VAL A 72 18.60 9.32 3.17
CA VAL A 72 18.93 8.08 2.45
C VAL A 72 18.20 8.03 1.11
N LEU A 73 16.95 8.52 1.06
CA LEU A 73 16.20 8.62 -0.18
C LEU A 73 16.83 9.61 -1.16
N GLU A 74 17.37 10.73 -0.69
CA GLU A 74 18.08 11.70 -1.53
C GLU A 74 19.32 11.08 -2.20
N GLN A 75 20.11 10.34 -1.41
CA GLN A 75 21.28 9.61 -1.94
C GLN A 75 20.87 8.53 -2.94
N GLU A 76 19.79 7.81 -2.67
CA GLU A 76 19.30 6.77 -3.57
C GLU A 76 18.77 7.36 -4.88
N VAL A 77 18.06 8.49 -4.82
CA VAL A 77 17.65 9.25 -6.01
C VAL A 77 18.84 9.60 -6.86
N GLN A 78 19.91 10.14 -6.25
CA GLN A 78 21.10 10.52 -7.00
C GLN A 78 21.75 9.30 -7.65
N THR A 79 21.93 8.22 -6.89
CA THR A 79 22.50 6.97 -7.39
C THR A 79 21.73 6.44 -8.60
N ARG A 80 20.39 6.43 -8.53
CA ARG A 80 19.56 5.94 -9.64
C ARG A 80 19.51 6.87 -10.83
N ARG A 81 19.68 8.19 -10.63
CA ARG A 81 19.85 9.15 -11.73
C ARG A 81 21.14 8.89 -12.50
N ASP A 82 22.22 8.61 -11.80
CA ASP A 82 23.51 8.30 -12.43
C ASP A 82 23.42 7.00 -13.26
N GLY A 83 22.80 5.96 -12.71
CA GLY A 83 22.52 4.72 -13.46
C GLY A 83 21.61 4.92 -14.67
N LYS A 84 20.56 5.75 -14.54
CA LYS A 84 19.72 6.14 -15.69
C LYS A 84 20.53 6.82 -16.79
N GLN A 85 21.47 7.71 -16.45
CA GLN A 85 22.34 8.36 -17.43
C GLN A 85 23.25 7.38 -18.16
N GLN A 86 23.61 6.28 -17.50
CA GLN A 86 24.39 5.17 -18.07
C GLN A 86 23.52 4.19 -18.88
N GLY A 87 22.20 4.40 -18.94
CA GLY A 87 21.28 3.54 -19.67
C GLY A 87 20.77 2.32 -18.90
N ASP A 88 21.01 2.24 -17.57
CA ASP A 88 20.52 1.11 -16.77
C ASP A 88 19.00 1.17 -16.57
N VAL A 89 18.30 0.23 -17.21
CA VAL A 89 16.86 0.02 -17.12
C VAL A 89 16.39 -0.21 -15.68
N ALA A 90 17.14 -1.01 -14.89
CA ALA A 90 16.74 -1.31 -13.52
C ALA A 90 16.73 -0.03 -12.68
N ASP A 91 17.70 0.85 -12.90
CA ASP A 91 17.79 2.14 -12.22
C ASP A 91 16.71 3.13 -12.71
N MET A 92 16.33 3.07 -13.99
CA MET A 92 15.16 3.80 -14.48
C MET A 92 13.86 3.35 -13.82
N LEU A 93 13.64 2.05 -13.66
CA LEU A 93 12.47 1.48 -12.98
C LEU A 93 12.48 1.80 -11.48
N LYS A 94 13.65 1.77 -10.83
CA LYS A 94 13.79 2.19 -9.42
C LYS A 94 13.53 3.68 -9.23
N LEU A 95 13.89 4.53 -10.19
CA LEU A 95 13.50 5.95 -10.19
C LEU A 95 11.98 6.13 -10.26
N VAL A 96 11.30 5.34 -11.10
CA VAL A 96 9.83 5.35 -11.17
C VAL A 96 9.23 5.05 -9.80
N LEU A 97 9.77 4.09 -9.06
CA LEU A 97 9.32 3.78 -7.69
C LEU A 97 9.61 4.92 -6.70
N LEU A 98 10.75 5.60 -6.82
CA LEU A 98 11.06 6.79 -6.01
C LEU A 98 10.11 7.96 -6.32
N TYR A 99 9.69 8.14 -7.57
CA TYR A 99 8.73 9.18 -7.94
C TYR A 99 7.30 8.87 -7.44
N SER A 100 6.92 7.60 -7.31
CA SER A 100 5.60 7.21 -6.81
C SER A 100 5.51 7.17 -5.28
N LEU A 101 6.65 7.18 -4.58
CA LEU A 101 6.73 7.02 -3.14
C LEU A 101 6.26 8.31 -2.38
N PRO A 102 5.30 8.22 -1.44
CA PRO A 102 4.72 9.39 -0.76
C PRO A 102 5.69 10.23 0.08
N ASN A 103 6.68 9.60 0.70
CA ASN A 103 7.70 10.23 1.55
C ASN A 103 9.01 10.53 0.79
N SER A 104 9.02 10.35 -0.54
CA SER A 104 10.20 10.63 -1.35
C SER A 104 10.41 12.13 -1.55
N PRO A 105 11.67 12.62 -1.49
CA PRO A 105 12.00 14.02 -1.77
C PRO A 105 11.72 14.42 -3.23
N VAL A 106 11.62 13.43 -4.13
CA VAL A 106 11.30 13.64 -5.55
C VAL A 106 9.91 13.14 -5.92
N ARG A 107 9.01 13.01 -4.95
CA ARG A 107 7.63 12.54 -5.18
C ARG A 107 7.00 13.30 -6.34
N ASN A 108 6.72 12.59 -7.42
CA ASN A 108 6.03 13.08 -8.59
C ASN A 108 5.30 11.92 -9.28
N PRO A 109 4.07 11.61 -8.85
CA PRO A 109 3.31 10.48 -9.40
C PRO A 109 3.02 10.60 -10.89
N HIS A 110 2.89 11.83 -11.40
CA HIS A 110 2.71 12.08 -12.83
C HIS A 110 3.97 11.69 -13.62
N GLN A 111 5.13 12.11 -13.14
CA GLN A 111 6.42 11.72 -13.73
C GLN A 111 6.65 10.21 -13.66
N ALA A 112 6.30 9.56 -12.54
CA ALA A 112 6.37 8.11 -12.40
C ALA A 112 5.59 7.40 -13.53
N ARG A 113 4.36 7.85 -13.79
CA ARG A 113 3.50 7.32 -14.86
C ARG A 113 4.07 7.56 -16.25
N THR A 114 4.50 8.78 -16.54
CA THR A 114 5.04 9.13 -17.86
C THR A 114 6.32 8.36 -18.18
N GLU A 115 7.26 8.29 -17.23
CA GLU A 115 8.52 7.55 -17.41
C GLU A 115 8.28 6.06 -17.59
N LEU A 116 7.33 5.49 -16.87
CA LEU A 116 7.02 4.08 -17.03
C LEU A 116 6.40 3.77 -18.40
N LEU A 117 5.41 4.57 -18.82
CA LEU A 117 4.82 4.40 -20.16
C LEU A 117 5.89 4.53 -21.25
N ARG A 118 6.84 5.46 -21.08
CA ARG A 118 7.99 5.59 -21.96
C ARG A 118 8.82 4.31 -22.00
N LEU A 119 9.15 3.73 -20.85
CA LEU A 119 9.93 2.49 -20.75
C LEU A 119 9.19 1.29 -21.37
N PHE A 120 7.87 1.19 -21.18
CA PHE A 120 7.06 0.12 -21.79
C PHE A 120 6.98 0.22 -23.32
N ASN A 121 6.97 1.45 -23.84
CA ASN A 121 6.92 1.67 -25.29
C ASN A 121 8.30 1.49 -25.96
N GLN A 122 9.37 1.28 -25.20
CA GLN A 122 10.68 0.94 -25.73
C GLN A 122 10.78 -0.58 -25.91
N GLN A 123 10.85 -1.03 -27.17
CA GLN A 123 10.85 -2.46 -27.55
C GLN A 123 12.01 -3.28 -26.95
N GLU A 124 13.08 -2.63 -26.49
CA GLU A 124 14.29 -3.28 -25.97
C GLU A 124 14.29 -3.48 -24.44
N VAL A 125 13.25 -2.99 -23.74
CA VAL A 125 13.24 -2.95 -22.27
C VAL A 125 12.44 -4.12 -21.72
N ALA A 126 13.14 -5.17 -21.25
CA ALA A 126 12.52 -6.30 -20.57
C ALA A 126 12.09 -5.91 -19.14
N ILE A 127 10.81 -5.56 -18.97
CA ILE A 127 10.24 -5.20 -17.67
C ILE A 127 9.58 -6.44 -17.03
N PRO A 128 9.93 -6.81 -15.79
CA PRO A 128 9.28 -7.93 -15.12
C PRO A 128 7.77 -7.71 -14.94
N GLY A 129 6.95 -8.73 -15.20
CA GLY A 129 5.49 -8.64 -15.03
C GLY A 129 5.07 -8.31 -13.59
N THR A 130 5.89 -8.67 -12.59
CA THR A 130 5.67 -8.29 -11.18
C THR A 130 5.79 -6.79 -10.96
N PHE A 131 6.65 -6.09 -11.71
CA PHE A 131 6.74 -4.63 -11.68
C PHE A 131 5.46 -3.99 -12.20
N TYR A 132 4.83 -4.57 -13.23
CA TYR A 132 3.57 -4.06 -13.77
C TYR A 132 2.45 -4.10 -12.73
N ALA A 133 2.25 -5.23 -12.07
CA ALA A 133 1.24 -5.38 -11.03
C ALA A 133 1.48 -4.41 -9.85
N LEU A 134 2.73 -4.28 -9.42
CA LEU A 134 3.11 -3.33 -8.38
C LEU A 134 2.78 -1.90 -8.81
N PHE A 135 3.18 -1.51 -10.01
CA PHE A 135 2.98 -0.13 -10.47
C PHE A 135 1.51 0.22 -10.68
N ASP A 136 0.71 -0.69 -11.22
CA ASP A 136 -0.72 -0.48 -11.39
C ASP A 136 -1.39 -0.27 -10.03
N GLN A 137 -1.04 -1.11 -9.04
CA GLN A 137 -1.48 -0.95 -7.67
C GLN A 137 -1.05 0.39 -7.05
N LEU A 138 0.18 0.85 -7.33
CA LEU A 138 0.68 2.15 -6.85
C LEU A 138 -0.09 3.31 -7.51
N THR A 139 -0.34 3.21 -8.80
CA THR A 139 -1.09 4.21 -9.58
C THR A 139 -2.51 4.35 -9.05
N ASP A 140 -3.17 3.23 -8.78
CA ASP A 140 -4.53 3.24 -8.23
C ASP A 140 -4.57 3.72 -6.77
N ASN A 141 -3.53 3.42 -5.98
CA ASN A 141 -3.39 4.03 -4.66
C ASN A 141 -3.27 5.55 -4.74
N ILE A 142 -2.44 6.06 -5.66
CA ILE A 142 -2.25 7.50 -5.87
C ILE A 142 -3.58 8.17 -6.28
N LYS A 143 -4.34 7.57 -7.21
CA LYS A 143 -5.65 8.08 -7.62
C LYS A 143 -6.62 8.12 -6.44
N ARG A 144 -6.70 7.03 -5.66
CA ARG A 144 -7.57 6.97 -4.49
C ARG A 144 -7.20 7.99 -3.42
N GLN A 145 -5.90 8.18 -3.16
CA GLN A 145 -5.43 9.21 -2.24
C GLN A 145 -5.87 10.61 -2.66
N ARG A 146 -5.84 10.91 -3.96
CA ARG A 146 -6.33 12.19 -4.48
C ARG A 146 -7.83 12.35 -4.27
N GLN A 147 -8.62 11.33 -4.61
CA GLN A 147 -10.08 11.37 -4.41
C GLN A 147 -10.44 11.53 -2.94
N LEU A 148 -9.71 10.89 -2.03
CA LEU A 148 -9.90 11.05 -0.60
C LEU A 148 -9.60 12.47 -0.14
N LEU A 149 -8.54 13.10 -0.67
CA LEU A 149 -8.21 14.49 -0.36
C LEU A 149 -9.31 15.44 -0.84
N GLU A 150 -9.75 15.32 -2.10
CA GLU A 150 -10.83 16.12 -2.67
C GLU A 150 -12.15 15.96 -1.89
N THR A 151 -12.45 14.72 -1.47
CA THR A 151 -13.62 14.42 -0.65
C THR A 151 -13.51 15.05 0.74
N SER A 152 -12.32 15.00 1.35
CA SER A 152 -12.06 15.63 2.65
C SER A 152 -12.25 17.14 2.58
N GLU A 153 -11.68 17.80 1.57
CA GLU A 153 -11.83 19.24 1.37
C GLU A 153 -13.30 19.62 1.13
N SER A 154 -14.03 18.80 0.35
CA SER A 154 -15.47 18.99 0.14
C SER A 154 -16.28 18.82 1.43
N LEU A 155 -15.95 17.83 2.27
CA LEU A 155 -16.60 17.63 3.56
C LEU A 155 -16.35 18.82 4.50
N ASP A 156 -15.13 19.34 4.54
CA ASP A 156 -14.80 20.52 5.36
C ASP A 156 -15.62 21.75 4.93
N HIS A 157 -15.78 21.95 3.61
CA HIS A 157 -16.65 23.00 3.09
C HIS A 157 -18.11 22.81 3.52
N ILE A 158 -18.66 21.59 3.39
CA ILE A 158 -20.04 21.28 3.80
C ILE A 158 -20.24 21.52 5.31
N LEU A 159 -19.26 21.17 6.13
CA LEU A 159 -19.31 21.40 7.58
C LEU A 159 -19.31 22.89 7.92
N GLN A 160 -18.49 23.69 7.23
CA GLN A 160 -18.49 25.15 7.39
C GLN A 160 -19.82 25.77 6.97
N GLU A 161 -20.39 25.34 5.85
CA GLU A 161 -21.69 25.82 5.37
C GLU A 161 -22.81 25.47 6.34
N LYS A 162 -22.83 24.23 6.83
CA LYS A 162 -23.77 23.79 7.87
C LYS A 162 -23.67 24.68 9.12
N GLN A 163 -22.46 24.96 9.60
CA GLN A 163 -22.26 25.80 10.78
C GLN A 163 -22.77 27.23 10.55
N SER A 164 -22.54 27.79 9.37
CA SER A 164 -23.07 29.11 8.98
C SER A 164 -24.61 29.13 8.97
N LEU A 165 -25.24 28.10 8.38
CA LEU A 165 -26.70 27.98 8.36
C LEU A 165 -27.29 27.81 9.76
N GLU A 166 -26.65 27.05 10.64
CA GLU A 166 -27.07 26.91 12.04
C GLU A 166 -27.02 28.26 12.77
N GLN A 167 -25.99 29.08 12.53
CA GLN A 167 -25.89 30.42 13.10
C GLN A 167 -26.99 31.35 12.57
N GLN A 168 -27.26 31.34 11.27
CA GLN A 168 -28.34 32.12 10.67
C GLN A 168 -29.71 31.72 11.22
N LEU A 169 -29.95 30.41 11.38
CA LEU A 169 -31.19 29.92 11.97
C LEU A 169 -31.36 30.39 13.43
N GLN A 170 -30.28 30.39 14.22
CA GLN A 170 -30.32 30.92 15.59
C GLN A 170 -30.62 32.42 15.62
N GLN A 171 -30.01 33.20 14.71
CA GLN A 171 -30.30 34.63 14.60
C GLN A 171 -31.76 34.89 14.21
N LEU A 172 -32.29 34.15 13.25
CA LEU A 172 -33.70 34.27 12.84
C LEU A 172 -34.65 33.96 13.98
N LYS A 173 -34.38 32.89 14.76
CA LYS A 173 -35.18 32.57 15.97
C LYS A 173 -35.14 33.69 17.00
N LEU A 174 -33.98 34.32 17.21
CA LEU A 174 -33.85 35.46 18.12
C LEU A 174 -34.66 36.67 17.63
N ILE A 175 -34.57 36.96 16.33
CA ILE A 175 -35.33 38.05 15.70
C ILE A 175 -36.83 37.81 15.86
N GLU A 176 -37.31 36.59 15.58
CA GLU A 176 -38.71 36.19 15.74
C GLU A 176 -39.19 36.39 17.19
N GLN A 177 -38.44 35.92 18.19
CA GLN A 177 -38.78 36.12 19.59
C GLN A 177 -38.87 37.61 19.98
N ASN A 178 -37.95 38.42 19.46
CA ASN A 178 -37.94 39.86 19.71
C ASN A 178 -39.10 40.61 19.01
N ILE A 179 -39.61 40.09 17.89
CA ILE A 179 -40.81 40.63 17.24
C ILE A 179 -42.04 40.28 18.07
N LEU A 180 -42.21 39.00 18.43
CA LEU A 180 -43.34 38.54 19.25
C LEU A 180 -43.43 39.27 20.58
N LYS A 181 -42.29 39.49 21.26
CA LYS A 181 -42.25 40.25 22.52
C LYS A 181 -42.74 41.69 22.34
N ARG A 182 -42.32 42.37 21.27
CA ARG A 182 -42.75 43.75 20.97
C ARG A 182 -44.23 43.84 20.63
N GLU A 183 -44.78 42.85 19.94
CA GLU A 183 -46.22 42.80 19.64
C GLU A 183 -47.07 42.61 20.90
N VAL A 184 -46.62 41.79 21.84
CA VAL A 184 -47.29 41.62 23.14
C VAL A 184 -47.22 42.91 23.98
N GLU A 185 -46.06 43.58 23.98
CA GLU A 185 -45.89 44.86 24.70
C GLU A 185 -46.75 45.99 24.11
N ASN A 186 -46.89 46.07 22.79
CA ASN A 186 -47.69 47.11 22.12
C ASN A 186 -49.21 46.89 22.19
N ASN A 187 -49.69 45.64 22.31
CA ASN A 187 -51.13 45.32 22.38
C ASN A 187 -51.67 45.29 23.82
N GLY A 188 -50.81 45.49 24.82
CA GLY A 188 -51.16 45.48 26.25
C GLY A 188 -51.26 46.86 26.91
N SER A 189 -51.16 47.96 26.15
CA SER A 189 -51.39 49.35 26.58
C SER A 189 -52.64 49.92 25.91
#